data_AF-A0A1Q9D8T2-F1
#
_entry.id   AF-A0A1Q9D8T2-F1
#
_cell.length_a   1.000
_cell.length_b   1.000
_cell.length_c   1.000
_cell.angle_alpha   90.00
_cell.angle_beta   90.00
_cell.angle_gamma   90.00
#
_symmetry.space_group_name_H-M   'P 1'
#
loop_
_entity.id
_entity.type
_entity.pdbx_description
1 polymer ?
#
loop_
_entity_poly.entity_id
_entity_poly.type
_entity_poly.pdbx_seq_one_letter_code
_entity_poly.pdbx_strand_id
1 'polypeptide(L)'
;MLRLFVVALAICFGTDLEELGVDDECGSTGSCSLTALQLRSRKIQDELYQDFEVSGNRSESKVTFIFTFGAVATSKEPLEDLSQPSRSFTGLRCYTEAIDNSFFPRRTDAGSDLNLLMHPKVATLALHLGKDSEFYPGEGRPDLPRHGTEAIRLPDVDLHDMKHYFIRLESLQLDGEDVSHMPLFESAHKFANLAWGAYEKQTHWQTKQILRMEDLILKNLKGWRLVAQEQQDTLQAVDNLWLVQSEKTMNCMLVFEGTHSVQEFEVNLRPKMETYCGFEDVHGGYADKLFWLMKHSMPKLRPKLGKCKSVACTGHSLGGSLCEVFAACANSGRKGNLHFDLQDWTTTDTKLMPIVRQKPLSRDNH
;
A
#
# COMPACT_ATOMS: atom_id res chain seq x y z
N MET A 1 -2.73 -1.07 34.51
CA MET A 1 -2.19 -1.08 33.14
C MET A 1 -3.29 -1.21 32.08
N LEU A 2 -4.18 -2.19 32.13
CA LEU A 2 -5.23 -2.39 31.10
C LEU A 2 -6.19 -1.19 30.92
N ARG A 3 -6.66 -0.56 32.01
CA ARG A 3 -7.46 0.68 31.95
C ARG A 3 -6.74 1.87 31.31
N LEU A 4 -5.42 1.98 31.51
CA LEU A 4 -4.60 3.03 30.87
C LEU A 4 -4.46 2.80 29.36
N PHE A 5 -4.47 1.54 28.92
CA PHE A 5 -4.40 1.17 27.51
C PHE A 5 -5.72 1.46 26.76
N VAL A 6 -6.86 1.20 27.41
CA VAL A 6 -8.19 1.53 26.84
C VAL A 6 -8.41 3.04 26.74
N VAL A 7 -7.94 3.80 27.73
CA VAL A 7 -7.99 5.28 27.69
C VAL A 7 -7.06 5.82 26.60
N ALA A 8 -5.89 5.22 26.37
CA ALA A 8 -5.01 5.61 25.27
C ALA A 8 -5.66 5.36 23.89
N LEU A 9 -6.37 4.24 23.70
CA LEU A 9 -7.13 3.96 22.48
C LEU A 9 -8.27 4.96 22.24
N ALA A 10 -9.06 5.31 23.26
CA ALA A 10 -10.13 6.30 23.13
C ALA A 10 -9.58 7.71 22.79
N ILE A 11 -8.44 8.07 23.36
CA ILE A 11 -7.73 9.34 23.05
C ILE A 11 -7.19 9.31 21.61
N CYS A 12 -6.68 8.18 21.12
CA CYS A 12 -6.18 8.05 19.74
C CYS A 12 -7.27 8.19 18.67
N PHE A 13 -8.54 7.90 19.00
CA PHE A 13 -9.66 7.97 18.06
C PHE A 13 -10.60 9.17 18.29
N GLY A 14 -10.30 10.06 19.25
CA GLY A 14 -11.07 11.30 19.48
C GLY A 14 -12.56 11.08 19.76
N THR A 15 -12.93 9.91 20.27
CA THR A 15 -14.32 9.50 20.50
C THR A 15 -14.66 9.53 21.98
N ASP A 16 -15.82 10.08 22.33
CA ASP A 16 -16.33 10.09 23.70
C ASP A 16 -16.67 8.66 24.12
N LEU A 17 -16.20 8.24 25.31
CA LEU A 17 -16.36 6.85 25.79
C LEU A 17 -17.83 6.42 25.93
N GLU A 18 -18.74 7.37 26.12
CA GLU A 18 -20.19 7.12 26.24
C GLU A 18 -20.87 6.83 24.89
N GLU A 19 -20.39 7.36 23.76
CA GLU A 19 -20.92 7.04 22.43
C GLU A 19 -20.50 5.64 21.94
N LEU A 20 -19.52 5.02 22.61
CA LEU A 20 -18.96 3.74 22.21
C LEU A 20 -19.73 2.52 22.77
N GLY A 21 -20.81 2.70 23.54
CA GLY A 21 -21.67 1.58 23.99
C GLY A 21 -20.89 0.41 24.60
N VAL A 22 -19.85 0.69 25.40
CA VAL A 22 -18.86 -0.29 25.86
C VAL A 22 -19.36 -1.16 27.01
N ASP A 23 -20.53 -0.86 27.58
CA ASP A 23 -20.90 -1.38 28.89
C ASP A 23 -21.42 -2.83 28.90
N ASP A 24 -21.83 -3.39 27.75
CA ASP A 24 -22.53 -4.70 27.74
C ASP A 24 -21.67 -5.92 27.33
N GLU A 25 -20.50 -5.75 26.68
CA GLU A 25 -19.68 -6.89 26.21
C GLU A 25 -18.42 -7.16 27.04
N CYS A 26 -17.84 -6.14 27.68
CA CYS A 26 -16.80 -6.39 28.68
C CYS A 26 -17.50 -6.69 30.01
N GLY A 27 -17.78 -7.96 30.31
CA GLY A 27 -18.40 -8.36 31.58
C GLY A 27 -17.72 -7.72 32.80
N SER A 28 -18.42 -7.71 33.94
CA SER A 28 -18.04 -7.01 35.21
C SER A 28 -16.60 -7.17 35.73
N THR A 29 -15.81 -8.09 35.16
CA THR A 29 -14.38 -8.29 35.44
C THR A 29 -13.44 -7.38 34.63
N GLY A 30 -13.95 -6.61 33.65
CA GLY A 30 -13.15 -5.63 32.90
C GLY A 30 -12.08 -6.22 31.98
N SER A 31 -12.18 -7.51 31.65
CA SER A 31 -11.30 -8.22 30.71
C SER A 31 -12.03 -8.38 29.37
N CYS A 32 -11.90 -7.41 28.46
CA CYS A 32 -12.25 -7.65 27.07
C CYS A 32 -11.18 -8.54 26.44
N SER A 33 -11.59 -9.63 25.77
CA SER A 33 -10.62 -10.52 25.12
C SER A 33 -9.93 -9.77 23.97
N LEU A 34 -8.67 -10.11 23.70
CA LEU A 34 -7.90 -9.58 22.57
C LEU A 34 -8.69 -9.74 21.25
N THR A 35 -9.41 -10.86 21.13
CA THR A 35 -10.31 -11.18 20.01
C THR A 35 -11.43 -10.16 19.84
N ALA A 36 -12.07 -9.70 20.93
CA ALA A 36 -13.13 -8.70 20.85
C ALA A 36 -12.62 -7.32 20.39
N LEU A 37 -11.44 -6.91 20.87
CA LEU A 37 -10.79 -5.68 20.43
C LEU A 37 -10.35 -5.74 18.96
N GLN A 38 -9.83 -6.89 18.51
CA GLN A 38 -9.49 -7.13 17.11
C GLN A 38 -10.74 -7.10 16.22
N LEU A 39 -11.83 -7.75 16.61
CA LEU A 39 -13.11 -7.74 15.87
C LEU A 39 -13.70 -6.33 15.75
N ARG A 40 -13.61 -5.51 16.80
CA ARG A 40 -14.13 -4.14 16.75
C ARG A 40 -13.27 -3.23 15.88
N SER A 41 -11.95 -3.37 15.94
CA SER A 41 -11.04 -2.67 15.02
C SER A 41 -11.29 -3.08 13.57
N ARG A 42 -11.61 -4.36 13.32
CA ARG A 42 -11.99 -4.86 11.99
C ARG A 42 -13.26 -4.15 11.49
N LYS A 43 -14.30 -4.04 12.32
CA LYS A 43 -15.55 -3.34 11.96
C LYS A 43 -15.33 -1.87 11.60
N ILE A 44 -14.52 -1.13 12.36
CA ILE A 44 -14.23 0.29 12.06
C ILE A 44 -13.50 0.41 10.72
N GLN A 45 -12.57 -0.50 10.43
CA GLN A 45 -11.90 -0.49 9.13
C GLN A 45 -12.87 -0.83 8.01
N ASP A 46 -13.76 -1.81 8.19
CA ASP A 46 -14.77 -2.15 7.19
C ASP A 46 -15.69 -0.97 6.87
N GLU A 47 -16.11 -0.19 7.88
CA GLU A 47 -16.87 1.05 7.70
C GLU A 47 -16.06 2.09 6.91
N LEU A 48 -14.78 2.30 7.24
CA LEU A 48 -13.89 3.19 6.50
C LEU A 48 -13.65 2.72 5.05
N TYR A 49 -13.70 1.42 4.77
CA TYR A 49 -13.55 0.86 3.42
C TYR A 49 -14.84 0.95 2.60
N GLN A 50 -16.00 0.75 3.21
CA GLN A 50 -17.27 1.07 2.57
C GLN A 50 -17.34 2.56 2.22
N ASP A 51 -16.77 3.41 3.08
CA ASP A 51 -16.63 4.84 2.81
C ASP A 51 -15.72 5.15 1.62
N PHE A 52 -14.82 4.28 1.16
CA PHE A 52 -14.13 4.53 -0.12
C PHE A 52 -15.13 4.62 -1.28
N GLU A 53 -16.21 3.81 -1.28
CA GLU A 53 -17.25 3.94 -2.30
C GLU A 53 -18.10 5.21 -2.08
N VAL A 54 -18.27 5.65 -0.83
CA VAL A 54 -19.23 6.69 -0.44
C VAL A 54 -18.61 8.10 -0.30
N SER A 55 -17.30 8.23 -0.11
CA SER A 55 -16.62 9.42 0.44
C SER A 55 -17.03 10.76 -0.20
N GLY A 56 -17.40 11.75 0.61
CA GLY A 56 -17.78 13.09 0.15
C GLY A 56 -16.67 13.86 -0.58
N ASN A 57 -17.07 14.93 -1.29
CA ASN A 57 -16.21 15.82 -2.07
C ASN A 57 -15.07 16.40 -1.20
N ARG A 58 -13.81 16.02 -1.45
CA ARG A 58 -12.62 16.58 -0.77
C ARG A 58 -11.92 17.59 -1.66
N SER A 59 -11.73 18.81 -1.17
CA SER A 59 -11.09 19.92 -1.91
C SER A 59 -9.56 19.86 -1.93
N GLU A 60 -8.94 18.85 -1.32
CA GLU A 60 -7.48 18.78 -1.14
C GLU A 60 -6.87 17.55 -1.80
N SER A 61 -5.66 17.73 -2.33
CA SER A 61 -4.83 16.70 -2.95
C SER A 61 -4.31 15.71 -1.91
N LYS A 62 -5.08 14.66 -1.66
CA LYS A 62 -4.72 13.63 -0.67
C LYS A 62 -4.82 12.24 -1.26
N VAL A 63 -3.89 11.39 -0.87
CA VAL A 63 -4.00 9.95 -1.03
C VAL A 63 -4.87 9.42 0.11
N THR A 64 -5.99 8.80 -0.24
CA THR A 64 -6.98 8.33 0.73
C THR A 64 -6.63 6.95 1.27
N PHE A 65 -6.09 6.07 0.41
CA PHE A 65 -5.71 4.71 0.78
C PHE A 65 -4.38 4.32 0.14
N ILE A 66 -3.58 3.52 0.85
CA ILE A 66 -2.40 2.86 0.30
C ILE A 66 -2.54 1.34 0.38
N PHE A 67 -2.17 0.63 -0.68
CA PHE A 67 -2.09 -0.83 -0.70
C PHE A 67 -0.74 -1.27 -1.24
N THR A 68 0.14 -1.79 -0.39
CA THR A 68 1.51 -2.14 -0.77
C THR A 68 1.79 -3.61 -0.55
N PHE A 69 2.56 -4.21 -1.47
CA PHE A 69 2.85 -5.64 -1.50
C PHE A 69 4.36 -5.84 -1.59
N GLY A 70 4.96 -6.42 -0.54
CA GLY A 70 6.41 -6.66 -0.54
C GLY A 70 7.22 -5.36 -0.64
N ALA A 71 6.63 -4.24 -0.24
CA ALA A 71 7.31 -2.96 -0.26
C ALA A 71 8.58 -3.04 0.57
N VAL A 72 9.62 -2.33 0.14
CA VAL A 72 10.88 -2.20 0.86
C VAL A 72 10.78 -1.00 1.78
N ALA A 73 11.31 -1.11 3.00
CA ALA A 73 11.19 -0.05 4.00
C ALA A 73 11.84 1.25 3.51
N THR A 74 11.20 2.39 3.78
CA THR A 74 11.44 3.64 3.06
C THR A 74 12.25 4.68 3.82
N SER A 75 12.24 4.67 5.15
CA SER A 75 12.82 5.75 5.96
C SER A 75 13.25 5.28 7.34
N LYS A 76 14.16 5.98 7.99
CA LYS A 76 14.64 5.60 9.33
C LYS A 76 13.54 5.64 10.39
N GLU A 77 12.70 6.66 10.34
CA GLU A 77 11.46 6.76 11.11
C GLU A 77 10.27 6.37 10.24
N PRO A 78 9.21 5.73 10.77
CA PRO A 78 8.01 5.43 10.01
C PRO A 78 7.43 6.68 9.34
N LEU A 79 7.15 6.62 8.05
CA LEU A 79 6.38 7.67 7.38
C LEU A 79 4.96 7.73 7.96
N GLU A 80 4.39 8.94 7.99
CA GLU A 80 3.11 9.22 8.63
C GLU A 80 2.17 9.99 7.71
N ASP A 81 0.87 9.76 7.89
CA ASP A 81 -0.18 10.55 7.26
C ASP A 81 -0.47 11.80 8.10
N LEU A 82 0.21 12.91 7.80
CA LEU A 82 0.02 14.16 8.54
C LEU A 82 -1.35 14.82 8.32
N SER A 83 -2.17 14.28 7.41
CA SER A 83 -3.54 14.76 7.18
C SER A 83 -4.56 14.13 8.13
N GLN A 84 -4.16 13.09 8.87
CA GLN A 84 -5.00 12.33 9.79
C GLN A 84 -4.59 12.55 11.25
N PRO A 85 -5.53 12.64 12.20
CA PRO A 85 -5.21 12.75 13.63
C PRO A 85 -4.37 11.58 14.16
N SER A 86 -4.62 10.36 13.67
CA SER A 86 -3.90 9.15 14.06
C SER A 86 -2.47 9.08 13.51
N ARG A 87 -2.10 10.00 12.60
CA ARG A 87 -0.82 9.99 11.84
C ARG A 87 -0.55 8.67 11.11
N SER A 88 -1.59 7.88 10.87
CA SER A 88 -1.53 6.59 10.20
C SER A 88 -2.25 6.65 8.87
N PHE A 89 -1.69 6.03 7.85
CA PHE A 89 -2.37 5.87 6.58
C PHE A 89 -3.56 4.91 6.74
N THR A 90 -4.64 5.21 6.03
CA THR A 90 -5.66 4.20 5.76
C THR A 90 -5.17 3.32 4.63
N GLY A 91 -5.34 2.00 4.73
CA GLY A 91 -4.73 1.10 3.76
C GLY A 91 -4.37 -0.27 4.33
N LEU A 92 -3.56 -0.98 3.58
CA LEU A 92 -2.95 -2.24 4.00
C LEU A 92 -1.58 -2.40 3.37
N ARG A 93 -0.58 -2.63 4.23
CA ARG A 93 0.72 -3.13 3.81
C ARG A 93 0.74 -4.64 3.99
N CYS A 94 1.13 -5.36 2.95
CA CYS A 94 1.24 -6.81 2.94
C CYS A 94 2.67 -7.26 2.67
N TYR A 95 3.11 -8.31 3.35
CA TYR A 95 4.30 -9.06 2.99
C TYR A 95 4.05 -10.55 3.26
N THR A 96 4.83 -11.46 2.65
CA THR A 96 4.62 -12.90 2.81
C THR A 96 5.66 -13.54 3.73
N GLU A 97 5.24 -14.53 4.50
CA GLU A 97 6.15 -15.42 5.23
C GLU A 97 5.86 -16.88 4.84
N ALA A 98 6.88 -17.72 4.91
CA ALA A 98 6.75 -19.16 4.98
C ALA A 98 7.13 -19.60 6.39
N ILE A 99 6.14 -20.15 7.11
CA ILE A 99 6.31 -20.71 8.44
C ILE A 99 6.40 -22.21 8.29
N ASP A 100 7.61 -22.73 8.37
CA ASP A 100 7.89 -24.16 8.37
C ASP A 100 7.55 -24.72 9.77
N ASN A 101 6.97 -25.93 9.89
CA ASN A 101 6.73 -26.58 11.20
C ASN A 101 8.03 -27.11 11.85
N SER A 102 9.19 -26.70 11.35
CA SER A 102 10.50 -27.25 11.64
C SER A 102 11.34 -26.28 12.47
N PHE A 103 12.49 -26.75 12.96
CA PHE A 103 13.48 -25.95 13.71
C PHE A 103 14.11 -24.81 12.87
N PHE A 104 13.68 -24.61 11.64
CA PHE A 104 14.25 -23.63 10.72
C PHE A 104 13.66 -22.22 10.94
N PRO A 105 14.46 -21.17 10.70
CA PRO A 105 14.01 -19.79 10.80
C PRO A 105 12.86 -19.50 9.83
N ARG A 106 11.98 -18.57 10.20
CA ARG A 106 10.90 -18.09 9.33
C ARG A 106 11.52 -17.50 8.06
N ARG A 107 11.05 -17.91 6.89
CA ARG A 107 11.43 -17.27 5.63
C ARG A 107 10.48 -16.14 5.33
N THR A 108 11.02 -15.00 4.93
CA THR A 108 10.24 -13.79 4.71
C THR A 108 10.48 -13.23 3.33
N ASP A 109 9.48 -12.57 2.75
CA ASP A 109 9.64 -11.73 1.57
C ASP A 109 10.92 -10.89 1.65
N ALA A 110 11.85 -11.11 0.71
CA ALA A 110 13.11 -10.40 0.69
C ALA A 110 12.89 -8.89 0.56
N GLY A 111 12.03 -8.41 -0.34
CA GLY A 111 11.74 -6.98 -0.53
C GLY A 111 11.41 -6.27 0.78
N SER A 112 10.52 -6.84 1.59
CA SER A 112 10.13 -6.26 2.87
C SER A 112 11.19 -6.34 3.97
N ASP A 113 12.14 -7.26 3.87
CA ASP A 113 13.24 -7.43 4.84
C ASP A 113 14.54 -6.71 4.42
N LEU A 114 14.61 -6.23 3.17
CA LEU A 114 15.78 -5.63 2.53
C LEU A 114 16.03 -4.18 2.97
N ASN A 115 16.39 -3.96 4.24
CA ASN A 115 17.24 -2.88 4.81
C ASN A 115 16.90 -2.68 6.31
N LEU A 116 17.58 -1.75 6.98
CA LEU A 116 17.35 -1.42 8.40
C LEU A 116 16.33 -0.29 8.60
N LEU A 117 15.61 0.10 7.55
CA LEU A 117 14.64 1.18 7.61
C LEU A 117 13.30 0.67 8.19
N MET A 118 12.37 1.59 8.31
CA MET A 118 11.00 1.37 8.77
C MET A 118 10.03 1.56 7.62
N HIS A 119 8.95 0.80 7.69
CA HIS A 119 7.77 0.94 6.82
C HIS A 119 6.88 2.10 7.32
N PRO A 120 5.92 2.60 6.54
CA PRO A 120 4.97 3.61 7.01
C PRO A 120 4.07 3.08 8.14
N LYS A 121 3.47 4.01 8.90
CA LYS A 121 2.38 3.70 9.83
C LYS A 121 1.10 3.37 9.09
N VAL A 122 0.83 2.08 8.90
CA VAL A 122 -0.36 1.56 8.22
C VAL A 122 -0.62 0.14 8.70
N ALA A 123 -1.89 -0.28 8.69
CA ALA A 123 -2.26 -1.65 9.00
C ALA A 123 -1.38 -2.64 8.23
N THR A 124 -0.84 -3.63 8.93
CA THR A 124 0.16 -4.58 8.42
C THR A 124 -0.41 -5.98 8.42
N LEU A 125 -0.26 -6.70 7.31
CA LEU A 125 -0.67 -8.09 7.15
C LEU A 125 0.54 -8.96 6.76
N ALA A 126 0.91 -9.89 7.64
CA ALA A 126 1.86 -10.96 7.34
C ALA A 126 1.09 -12.16 6.75
N LEU A 127 1.27 -12.37 5.46
CA LEU A 127 0.56 -13.40 4.69
C LEU A 127 1.22 -14.76 4.87
N HIS A 128 0.47 -15.74 5.36
CA HIS A 128 0.92 -17.12 5.53
C HIS A 128 0.18 -18.06 4.57
N LEU A 129 0.84 -19.16 4.17
CA LEU A 129 0.21 -20.18 3.31
C LEU A 129 -0.24 -21.37 4.16
N GLY A 130 -1.53 -21.68 4.11
CA GLY A 130 -2.11 -22.84 4.81
C GLY A 130 -2.06 -22.76 6.34
N LYS A 131 -1.91 -21.55 6.87
CA LYS A 131 -1.86 -21.22 8.30
C LYS A 131 -2.50 -19.86 8.52
N ASP A 132 -2.89 -19.57 9.75
CA ASP A 132 -3.34 -18.24 10.14
C ASP A 132 -2.27 -17.19 9.85
N SER A 133 -2.68 -16.13 9.19
CA SER A 133 -1.92 -14.90 8.98
C SER A 133 -1.85 -14.06 10.26
N GLU A 134 -0.91 -13.12 10.31
CA GLU A 134 -0.84 -12.14 11.39
C GLU A 134 -1.33 -10.78 10.88
N PHE A 135 -2.31 -10.19 11.55
CA PHE A 135 -2.88 -8.88 11.19
C PHE A 135 -2.73 -7.87 12.32
N TYR A 136 -2.15 -6.72 11.99
CA TYR A 136 -1.87 -5.62 12.90
C TYR A 136 -2.62 -4.36 12.42
N PRO A 137 -3.76 -3.99 13.02
CA PRO A 137 -4.53 -2.82 12.60
C PRO A 137 -3.89 -1.48 13.03
N GLY A 138 -4.50 -0.36 12.63
CA GLY A 138 -4.09 0.98 13.05
C GLY A 138 -2.73 1.41 12.47
N GLU A 139 -1.78 1.76 13.36
CA GLU A 139 -0.37 2.06 12.99
C GLU A 139 0.36 0.83 12.43
N GLY A 140 -0.19 -0.37 12.64
CA GLY A 140 0.38 -1.64 12.21
C GLY A 140 1.70 -1.96 12.89
N ARG A 141 2.64 -2.50 12.10
CA ARG A 141 4.00 -2.85 12.56
C ARG A 141 5.03 -2.35 11.56
N PRO A 142 5.37 -1.05 11.60
CA PRO A 142 6.42 -0.43 10.77
C PRO A 142 7.77 -1.16 10.82
N ASP A 143 8.01 -1.83 11.94
CA ASP A 143 9.20 -2.54 12.32
C ASP A 143 9.29 -3.95 11.67
N LEU A 144 8.16 -4.54 11.28
CA LEU A 144 8.12 -5.86 10.66
C LEU A 144 8.43 -5.81 9.15
N PRO A 145 9.20 -6.79 8.64
CA PRO A 145 9.55 -8.04 9.29
C PRO A 145 10.80 -8.06 10.16
N ARG A 146 11.67 -7.05 10.11
CA ARG A 146 13.07 -7.18 10.55
C ARG A 146 13.32 -6.90 12.04
N HIS A 147 12.55 -6.00 12.65
CA HIS A 147 12.86 -5.45 13.97
C HIS A 147 12.08 -6.19 15.05
N GLY A 148 12.69 -7.23 15.62
CA GLY A 148 12.15 -7.98 16.76
C GLY A 148 13.14 -9.03 17.25
N THR A 149 13.14 -9.30 18.55
CA THR A 149 14.01 -10.31 19.18
C THR A 149 13.56 -11.75 18.95
N GLU A 150 12.42 -11.96 18.29
CA GLU A 150 11.63 -13.18 18.49
C GLU A 150 11.85 -14.29 17.45
N ALA A 151 12.54 -14.06 16.33
CA ALA A 151 13.02 -15.13 15.45
C ALA A 151 14.05 -14.62 14.46
N ILE A 152 15.08 -15.43 14.17
CA ILE A 152 15.88 -15.22 12.95
C ILE A 152 14.93 -15.36 11.77
N ARG A 153 14.86 -14.32 10.93
CA ARG A 153 14.13 -14.34 9.67
C ARG A 153 15.13 -14.38 8.54
N LEU A 154 14.92 -15.27 7.58
CA LEU A 154 15.77 -15.36 6.39
C LEU A 154 15.02 -14.76 5.20
N PRO A 155 15.61 -13.77 4.51
CA PRO A 155 15.01 -13.25 3.29
C PRO A 155 14.95 -14.36 2.22
N ASP A 156 13.81 -14.48 1.57
CA ASP A 156 13.54 -15.43 0.49
C ASP A 156 12.99 -14.65 -0.72
N VAL A 157 13.76 -14.65 -1.81
CA VAL A 157 13.41 -13.94 -3.04
C VAL A 157 12.23 -14.61 -3.75
N ASP A 158 11.99 -15.92 -3.58
CA ASP A 158 10.82 -16.56 -4.19
C ASP A 158 9.53 -16.04 -3.56
N LEU A 159 9.53 -15.76 -2.24
CA LEU A 159 8.38 -15.20 -1.52
C LEU A 159 7.98 -13.80 -2.02
N HIS A 160 8.88 -13.12 -2.73
CA HIS A 160 8.66 -11.83 -3.36
C HIS A 160 7.94 -11.88 -4.70
N ASP A 161 7.59 -13.07 -5.19
CA ASP A 161 6.76 -13.22 -6.39
C ASP A 161 5.29 -12.94 -6.09
N MET A 162 4.63 -12.08 -6.90
CA MET A 162 3.22 -11.73 -6.75
C MET A 162 2.27 -12.94 -6.70
N LYS A 163 2.63 -14.09 -7.27
CA LYS A 163 1.84 -15.34 -7.14
C LYS A 163 1.56 -15.70 -5.68
N HIS A 164 2.52 -15.42 -4.78
CA HIS A 164 2.43 -15.75 -3.37
C HIS A 164 1.44 -14.87 -2.62
N TYR A 165 1.31 -13.61 -3.05
CA TYR A 165 0.32 -12.68 -2.53
C TYR A 165 -1.09 -13.10 -2.93
N PHE A 166 -1.31 -13.42 -4.21
CA PHE A 166 -2.63 -13.86 -4.68
C PHE A 166 -3.12 -15.10 -3.94
N ILE A 167 -2.32 -16.17 -3.93
CA ILE A 167 -2.71 -17.45 -3.32
C ILE A 167 -3.04 -17.28 -1.82
N ARG A 168 -2.24 -16.47 -1.10
CA ARG A 168 -2.43 -16.26 0.34
C ARG A 168 -3.61 -15.33 0.65
N LEU A 169 -3.88 -14.32 -0.19
CA LEU A 169 -5.06 -13.46 -0.04
C LEU A 169 -6.36 -14.20 -0.37
N GLU A 170 -6.36 -15.11 -1.34
CA GLU A 170 -7.52 -15.95 -1.70
C GLU A 170 -7.93 -16.93 -0.61
N SER A 171 -7.00 -17.30 0.28
CA SER A 171 -7.22 -18.28 1.36
C SER A 171 -6.84 -17.72 2.73
N LEU A 172 -7.04 -16.41 2.91
CA LEU A 172 -6.61 -15.69 4.09
C LEU A 172 -7.39 -16.13 5.33
N GLN A 173 -6.66 -16.64 6.33
CA GLN A 173 -7.22 -17.02 7.63
C GLN A 173 -6.66 -16.14 8.74
N LEU A 174 -7.51 -15.74 9.68
CA LEU A 174 -7.12 -15.09 10.93
C LEU A 174 -7.85 -15.79 12.08
N ASP A 175 -7.11 -16.25 13.09
CA ASP A 175 -7.66 -16.95 14.25
C ASP A 175 -8.53 -18.17 13.89
N GLY A 176 -8.16 -18.90 12.82
CA GLY A 176 -8.88 -20.05 12.29
C GLY A 176 -10.10 -19.71 11.42
N GLU A 177 -10.42 -18.44 11.21
CA GLU A 177 -11.55 -17.99 10.40
C GLU A 177 -11.09 -17.51 9.02
N ASP A 178 -11.79 -17.92 7.95
CA ASP A 178 -11.59 -17.37 6.62
C ASP A 178 -12.12 -15.93 6.56
N VAL A 179 -11.20 -14.98 6.43
CA VAL A 179 -11.50 -13.54 6.36
C VAL A 179 -11.24 -12.96 4.97
N SER A 180 -10.92 -13.78 3.97
CA SER A 180 -10.58 -13.33 2.60
C SER A 180 -11.67 -12.46 1.95
N HIS A 181 -12.92 -12.61 2.40
CA HIS A 181 -14.10 -11.89 1.93
C HIS A 181 -14.35 -10.55 2.63
N MET A 182 -13.57 -10.19 3.66
CA MET A 182 -13.74 -8.90 4.32
C MET A 182 -13.35 -7.76 3.36
N PRO A 183 -14.06 -6.62 3.37
CA PRO A 183 -13.84 -5.51 2.42
C PRO A 183 -12.39 -5.06 2.28
N LEU A 184 -11.64 -4.99 3.39
CA LEU A 184 -10.23 -4.64 3.39
C LEU A 184 -9.37 -5.65 2.60
N PHE A 185 -9.56 -6.94 2.85
CA PHE A 185 -8.76 -8.00 2.24
C PHE A 185 -9.20 -8.29 0.81
N GLU A 186 -10.49 -8.15 0.49
CA GLU A 186 -10.99 -8.16 -0.88
C GLU A 186 -10.39 -7.01 -1.70
N SER A 187 -10.32 -5.81 -1.13
CA SER A 187 -9.67 -4.65 -1.76
C SER A 187 -8.18 -4.89 -1.98
N ALA A 188 -7.49 -5.47 -0.99
CA ALA A 188 -6.09 -5.83 -1.12
C ALA A 188 -5.88 -6.86 -2.25
N HIS A 189 -6.68 -7.91 -2.32
CA HIS A 189 -6.63 -8.90 -3.40
C HIS A 189 -6.88 -8.28 -4.78
N LYS A 190 -7.88 -7.40 -4.87
CA LYS A 190 -8.18 -6.65 -6.09
C LYS A 190 -7.02 -5.75 -6.52
N PHE A 191 -6.40 -5.02 -5.60
CA PHE A 191 -5.33 -4.07 -5.94
C PHE A 191 -3.96 -4.73 -6.10
N ALA A 192 -3.76 -5.93 -5.57
CA ALA A 192 -2.63 -6.79 -5.93
C ALA A 192 -2.59 -7.06 -7.44
N ASN A 193 -3.74 -7.18 -8.11
CA ASN A 193 -3.80 -7.34 -9.57
C ASN A 193 -3.28 -6.10 -10.31
N LEU A 194 -3.51 -4.90 -9.78
CA LEU A 194 -2.97 -3.66 -10.36
C LEU A 194 -1.48 -3.55 -10.09
N ALA A 195 -1.03 -3.83 -8.86
CA ALA A 195 0.39 -3.83 -8.52
C ALA A 195 1.20 -4.81 -9.39
N TRP A 196 0.66 -6.00 -9.65
CA TRP A 196 1.24 -6.96 -10.58
C TRP A 196 1.16 -6.50 -12.04
N GLY A 197 0.04 -5.91 -12.47
CA GLY A 197 -0.12 -5.39 -13.82
C GLY A 197 0.72 -4.16 -14.15
N ALA A 198 1.31 -3.52 -13.14
CA ALA A 198 2.15 -2.33 -13.33
C ALA A 198 3.41 -2.62 -14.15
N TYR A 199 3.85 -3.88 -14.11
CA TYR A 199 4.98 -4.35 -14.88
C TYR A 199 4.65 -4.53 -16.36
N GLU A 200 5.54 -4.04 -17.23
CA GLU A 200 5.31 -3.99 -18.69
C GLU A 200 4.89 -5.33 -19.33
N LYS A 201 5.53 -6.43 -18.94
CA LYS A 201 5.21 -7.79 -19.39
C LYS A 201 5.13 -8.72 -18.20
N GLN A 202 3.95 -9.28 -17.96
CA GLN A 202 3.78 -10.32 -16.95
C GLN A 202 3.28 -11.60 -17.57
N THR A 203 3.99 -12.70 -17.31
CA THR A 203 3.57 -14.04 -17.70
C THR A 203 2.75 -14.63 -16.57
N HIS A 204 1.46 -14.82 -16.79
CA HIS A 204 0.60 -15.42 -15.78
C HIS A 204 1.12 -16.80 -15.38
N TRP A 205 1.29 -17.06 -14.08
CA TRP A 205 2.02 -18.23 -13.61
C TRP A 205 1.34 -19.56 -13.99
N GLN A 206 0.01 -19.61 -13.97
CA GLN A 206 -0.78 -20.77 -14.42
C GLN A 206 -0.92 -20.86 -15.96
N THR A 207 -1.42 -19.83 -16.62
CA THR A 207 -1.77 -19.90 -18.06
C THR A 207 -0.61 -19.66 -19.01
N LYS A 208 0.52 -19.15 -18.51
CA LYS A 208 1.69 -18.69 -19.28
C LYS A 208 1.36 -17.62 -20.33
N GLN A 209 0.19 -17.00 -20.26
CA GLN A 209 -0.19 -15.89 -21.12
C GLN A 209 0.53 -14.62 -20.68
N ILE A 210 1.03 -13.85 -21.64
CA ILE A 210 1.49 -12.48 -21.40
C ILE A 210 0.25 -11.61 -21.24
N LEU A 211 0.09 -11.03 -20.06
CA LEU A 211 -1.00 -10.12 -19.75
C LEU A 211 -0.46 -8.69 -19.64
N ARG A 212 -1.20 -7.75 -20.21
CA ARG A 212 -0.98 -6.31 -20.03
C ARG A 212 -1.89 -5.77 -18.94
N MET A 213 -1.61 -4.54 -18.50
CA MET A 213 -2.43 -3.84 -17.50
C MET A 213 -3.91 -3.81 -17.91
N GLU A 214 -4.23 -3.56 -19.19
CA GLU A 214 -5.64 -3.51 -19.62
C GLU A 214 -6.30 -4.88 -19.57
N ASP A 215 -5.57 -5.94 -19.92
CA ASP A 215 -6.09 -7.30 -19.87
C ASP A 215 -6.40 -7.70 -18.42
N LEU A 216 -5.56 -7.29 -17.47
CA LEU A 216 -5.77 -7.50 -16.04
C LEU A 216 -6.94 -6.69 -15.50
N ILE A 217 -7.06 -5.41 -15.90
CA ILE A 217 -8.20 -4.57 -15.53
C ILE A 217 -9.51 -5.20 -16.04
N LEU A 218 -9.56 -5.59 -17.31
CA LEU A 218 -10.75 -6.19 -17.91
C LEU A 218 -11.13 -7.52 -17.25
N LYS A 219 -10.14 -8.34 -16.89
CA LYS A 219 -10.35 -9.67 -16.30
C LYS A 219 -10.76 -9.58 -14.83
N ASN A 220 -10.07 -8.76 -14.03
CA ASN A 220 -10.12 -8.82 -12.56
C ASN A 220 -10.75 -7.58 -11.90
N LEU A 221 -10.90 -6.47 -12.62
CA LEU A 221 -11.45 -5.21 -12.08
C LEU A 221 -12.65 -4.73 -12.91
N LYS A 222 -13.76 -5.46 -12.88
CA LYS A 222 -14.99 -5.07 -13.58
C LYS A 222 -15.41 -3.64 -13.24
N GLY A 223 -15.67 -2.84 -14.28
CA GLY A 223 -16.01 -1.43 -14.13
C GLY A 223 -14.83 -0.54 -13.75
N TRP A 224 -13.59 -0.97 -13.92
CA TRP A 224 -12.40 -0.11 -13.86
C TRP A 224 -11.80 0.04 -15.25
N ARG A 225 -11.09 1.15 -15.48
CA ARG A 225 -10.43 1.40 -16.77
C ARG A 225 -9.16 2.21 -16.62
N LEU A 226 -8.23 1.96 -17.53
CA LEU A 226 -7.00 2.73 -17.66
C LEU A 226 -7.32 4.12 -18.22
N VAL A 227 -6.98 5.18 -17.47
CA VAL A 227 -7.26 6.57 -17.85
C VAL A 227 -6.01 7.42 -18.04
N ALA A 228 -4.85 6.94 -17.57
CA ALA A 228 -3.54 7.52 -17.88
C ALA A 228 -2.43 6.49 -17.77
N GLN A 229 -1.41 6.64 -18.60
CA GLN A 229 -0.13 5.95 -18.48
C GLN A 229 0.96 6.97 -18.76
N GLU A 230 1.86 7.13 -17.81
CA GLU A 230 3.12 7.83 -18.00
C GLU A 230 4.28 6.85 -17.91
N GLN A 231 5.32 7.16 -18.68
CA GLN A 231 6.55 6.39 -18.76
C GLN A 231 7.68 7.38 -18.64
N GLN A 232 8.64 7.06 -17.77
CA GLN A 232 9.90 7.77 -17.71
C GLN A 232 11.01 6.83 -18.16
N ASP A 233 11.62 7.16 -19.29
CA ASP A 233 12.83 6.51 -19.74
C ASP A 233 14.00 7.06 -18.91
N THR A 234 14.63 6.19 -18.15
CA THR A 234 15.89 6.48 -17.46
C THR A 234 17.00 5.70 -18.16
N LEU A 235 18.26 6.09 -17.95
CA LEU A 235 19.41 5.39 -18.54
C LEU A 235 19.48 3.89 -18.15
N GLN A 236 18.70 3.45 -17.16
CA GLN A 236 18.76 2.11 -16.58
C GLN A 236 17.46 1.31 -16.79
N ALA A 237 16.29 1.97 -16.84
CA ALA A 237 14.99 1.31 -16.96
C ALA A 237 13.90 2.29 -17.41
N VAL A 238 12.81 1.73 -17.97
CA VAL A 238 11.55 2.45 -18.19
C VAL A 238 10.68 2.29 -16.96
N ASP A 239 10.37 3.39 -16.27
CA ASP A 239 9.47 3.38 -15.12
C ASP A 239 8.05 3.71 -15.55
N ASN A 240 7.12 2.78 -15.35
CA ASN A 240 5.71 2.99 -15.63
C ASN A 240 4.94 3.54 -14.42
N LEU A 241 4.04 4.48 -14.69
CA LEU A 241 3.08 5.03 -13.74
C LEU A 241 1.69 5.02 -14.36
N TRP A 242 0.75 4.33 -13.72
CA TRP A 242 -0.60 4.13 -14.25
C TRP A 242 -1.63 4.84 -13.39
N LEU A 243 -2.67 5.36 -14.03
CA LEU A 243 -3.87 5.84 -13.36
C LEU A 243 -5.07 5.05 -13.87
N VAL A 244 -5.71 4.31 -12.97
CA VAL A 244 -6.91 3.52 -13.25
C VAL A 244 -8.09 4.15 -12.52
N GLN A 245 -9.26 4.20 -13.15
CA GLN A 245 -10.47 4.82 -12.57
C GLN A 245 -11.64 3.83 -12.53
N SER A 246 -12.35 3.81 -11.41
CA SER A 246 -13.67 3.17 -11.24
C SER A 246 -14.74 3.92 -12.01
N GLU A 247 -15.52 3.23 -12.84
CA GLU A 247 -16.64 3.79 -13.60
C GLU A 247 -17.83 4.17 -12.71
N LYS A 248 -18.05 3.39 -11.64
CA LYS A 248 -19.16 3.59 -10.72
C LYS A 248 -18.89 4.76 -9.76
N THR A 249 -17.70 4.80 -9.18
CA THR A 249 -17.39 5.72 -8.06
C THR A 249 -16.52 6.89 -8.49
N MET A 250 -15.89 6.84 -9.66
CA MET A 250 -14.88 7.80 -10.11
C MET A 250 -13.64 7.88 -9.21
N ASN A 251 -13.48 6.94 -8.27
CA ASN A 251 -12.26 6.79 -7.51
C ASN A 251 -11.13 6.35 -8.45
N CYS A 252 -9.93 6.84 -8.18
CA CYS A 252 -8.75 6.49 -8.95
C CYS A 252 -7.76 5.71 -8.10
N MET A 253 -7.02 4.82 -8.77
CA MET A 253 -5.85 4.15 -8.21
C MET A 253 -4.63 4.57 -9.02
N LEU A 254 -3.67 5.20 -8.34
CA LEU A 254 -2.35 5.48 -8.88
C LEU A 254 -1.46 4.24 -8.63
N VAL A 255 -0.88 3.69 -9.69
CA VAL A 255 -0.16 2.42 -9.62
C VAL A 255 1.29 2.64 -10.02
N PHE A 256 2.21 2.36 -9.10
CA PHE A 256 3.65 2.45 -9.32
C PHE A 256 4.23 1.08 -9.67
N GLU A 257 5.04 1.03 -10.72
CA GLU A 257 5.80 -0.16 -11.09
C GLU A 257 7.00 -0.39 -10.15
N GLY A 258 7.29 -1.66 -9.86
CA GLY A 258 8.50 -2.07 -9.15
C GLY A 258 9.70 -2.28 -10.07
N THR A 259 10.84 -2.69 -9.53
CA THR A 259 12.02 -3.03 -10.35
C THR A 259 11.83 -4.38 -11.04
N HIS A 260 12.31 -4.54 -12.28
CA HIS A 260 12.27 -5.81 -13.02
C HIS A 260 13.22 -6.88 -12.48
N SER A 261 14.27 -6.49 -11.74
CA SER A 261 15.17 -7.43 -11.08
C SER A 261 15.43 -6.99 -9.64
N VAL A 262 15.21 -7.92 -8.71
CA VAL A 262 15.53 -7.72 -7.29
C VAL A 262 17.05 -7.70 -7.08
N GLN A 263 17.79 -8.35 -7.97
CA GLN A 263 19.25 -8.42 -7.90
C GLN A 263 19.92 -7.07 -8.20
N GLU A 264 19.42 -6.31 -9.20
CA GLU A 264 19.93 -4.95 -9.44
C GLU A 264 19.48 -3.97 -8.37
N PHE A 265 18.34 -4.25 -7.73
CA PHE A 265 17.84 -3.46 -6.62
C PHE A 265 18.81 -3.50 -5.43
N GLU A 266 19.29 -4.69 -5.02
CA GLU A 266 20.25 -4.83 -3.91
C GLU A 266 21.55 -4.04 -4.11
N VAL A 267 22.06 -3.98 -5.35
CA VAL A 267 23.29 -3.25 -5.68
C VAL A 267 23.09 -1.73 -5.59
N ASN A 268 21.87 -1.26 -5.81
CA ASN A 268 21.49 0.16 -5.80
C ASN A 268 20.94 0.65 -4.45
N LEU A 269 20.80 -0.21 -3.43
CA LEU A 269 20.44 0.14 -2.05
C LEU A 269 21.55 0.92 -1.29
N ARG A 270 22.31 1.77 -1.99
CA ARG A 270 23.30 2.63 -1.32
C ARG A 270 22.54 3.54 -0.35
N PRO A 271 22.83 3.47 0.96
CA PRO A 271 21.99 4.02 2.02
C PRO A 271 22.22 5.53 2.19
N LYS A 272 22.31 6.29 1.09
CA LYS A 272 22.27 7.74 1.21
C LYS A 272 20.87 8.09 1.67
N MET A 273 20.77 8.62 2.87
CA MET A 273 19.53 9.13 3.41
C MET A 273 19.34 10.58 2.96
N GLU A 274 18.12 10.95 2.61
CA GLU A 274 17.76 12.27 2.10
C GLU A 274 16.48 12.79 2.73
N THR A 275 16.31 14.11 2.70
CA THR A 275 15.06 14.76 3.05
C THR A 275 14.13 14.75 1.83
N TYR A 276 12.99 14.08 1.93
CA TYR A 276 11.95 14.12 0.89
C TYR A 276 10.66 14.70 1.45
N CYS A 277 10.13 15.73 0.79
CA CYS A 277 8.91 16.41 1.24
C CYS A 277 8.90 16.87 2.71
N GLY A 278 10.08 17.13 3.29
CA GLY A 278 10.27 17.50 4.71
C GLY A 278 10.24 16.32 5.69
N PHE A 279 10.14 15.07 5.21
CA PHE A 279 10.46 13.89 5.99
C PHE A 279 11.96 13.66 5.91
N GLU A 280 12.60 13.53 7.06
CA GLU A 280 14.03 13.26 7.15
C GLU A 280 14.32 11.77 6.98
N ASP A 281 15.56 11.47 6.64
CA ASP A 281 16.09 10.11 6.55
C ASP A 281 15.27 9.15 5.66
N VAL A 282 14.73 9.66 4.55
CA VAL A 282 14.11 8.84 3.50
C VAL A 282 15.22 8.23 2.65
N HIS A 283 15.06 6.98 2.22
CA HIS A 283 16.01 6.31 1.34
C HIS A 283 16.21 7.12 0.04
N GLY A 284 17.42 7.63 -0.17
CA GLY A 284 17.75 8.57 -1.23
C GLY A 284 17.45 8.03 -2.63
N GLY A 285 17.69 6.75 -2.88
CA GLY A 285 17.33 6.12 -4.15
C GLY A 285 15.82 6.15 -4.45
N TYR A 286 14.96 6.10 -3.43
CA TYR A 286 13.51 6.17 -3.61
C TYR A 286 13.05 7.62 -3.75
N ALA A 287 13.63 8.52 -2.96
CA ALA A 287 13.41 9.97 -3.06
C ALA A 287 13.77 10.50 -4.47
N ASP A 288 14.97 10.17 -4.97
CA ASP A 288 15.45 10.55 -6.30
C ASP A 288 14.55 9.99 -7.40
N LYS A 289 14.24 8.69 -7.34
CA LYS A 289 13.39 8.04 -8.34
C LYS A 289 12.00 8.66 -8.37
N LEU A 290 11.38 8.87 -7.20
CA LEU A 290 10.07 9.52 -7.12
C LEU A 290 10.13 10.96 -7.61
N PHE A 291 11.17 11.73 -7.26
CA PHE A 291 11.37 13.10 -7.74
C PHE A 291 11.35 13.15 -9.27
N TRP A 292 12.17 12.34 -9.94
CA TRP A 292 12.23 12.34 -11.40
C TRP A 292 10.92 11.87 -12.03
N LEU A 293 10.33 10.81 -11.49
CA LEU A 293 9.05 10.30 -11.97
C LEU A 293 7.94 11.37 -11.86
N MET A 294 7.84 12.06 -10.72
CA MET A 294 6.86 13.13 -10.51
C MET A 294 7.15 14.34 -11.41
N LYS A 295 8.41 14.74 -11.54
CA LYS A 295 8.81 15.89 -12.39
C LYS A 295 8.35 15.72 -13.83
N HIS A 296 8.44 14.52 -14.37
CA HIS A 296 8.08 14.25 -15.76
C HIS A 296 6.60 13.86 -15.95
N SER A 297 6.00 13.17 -14.98
CA SER A 297 4.65 12.62 -15.11
C SER A 297 3.56 13.57 -14.61
N MET A 298 3.81 14.32 -13.54
CA MET A 298 2.79 15.14 -12.88
C MET A 298 2.19 16.24 -13.77
N PRO A 299 2.92 16.92 -14.67
CA PRO A 299 2.29 17.89 -15.58
C PRO A 299 1.13 17.31 -16.40
N LYS A 300 1.17 16.00 -16.72
CA LYS A 300 0.11 15.30 -17.46
C LYS A 300 -0.88 14.59 -16.56
N LEU A 301 -0.45 14.13 -15.37
CA LEU A 301 -1.31 13.44 -14.40
C LEU A 301 -2.18 14.39 -13.57
N ARG A 302 -1.69 15.59 -13.20
CA ARG A 302 -2.45 16.54 -12.36
C ARG A 302 -3.86 16.83 -12.88
N PRO A 303 -4.08 17.14 -14.17
CA PRO A 303 -5.43 17.40 -14.69
C PRO A 303 -6.36 16.18 -14.67
N LYS A 304 -5.80 14.98 -14.50
CA LYS A 304 -6.55 13.71 -14.40
C LYS A 304 -6.82 13.35 -12.94
N LEU A 305 -5.82 13.49 -12.07
CA LEU A 305 -5.97 13.33 -10.62
C LEU A 305 -7.03 14.28 -10.06
N GLY A 306 -7.08 15.52 -10.55
CA GLY A 306 -8.11 16.47 -10.18
C GLY A 306 -9.54 16.06 -10.57
N LYS A 307 -9.75 15.04 -11.42
CA LYS A 307 -11.08 14.55 -11.82
C LYS A 307 -11.50 13.29 -11.07
N CYS A 308 -10.64 12.80 -10.19
CA CYS A 308 -10.92 11.64 -9.35
C CYS A 308 -11.74 12.08 -8.14
N LYS A 309 -12.74 11.27 -7.75
CA LYS A 309 -13.50 11.49 -6.50
C LYS A 309 -12.58 11.36 -5.28
N SER A 310 -11.73 10.34 -5.31
CA SER A 310 -10.65 10.07 -4.36
C SER A 310 -9.48 9.42 -5.10
N VAL A 311 -8.29 9.51 -4.55
CA VAL A 311 -7.07 8.88 -5.09
C VAL A 311 -6.54 7.89 -4.05
N ALA A 312 -6.48 6.62 -4.43
CA ALA A 312 -5.72 5.60 -3.71
C ALA A 312 -4.40 5.34 -4.45
N CYS A 313 -3.46 4.69 -3.78
CA CYS A 313 -2.18 4.34 -4.34
C CYS A 313 -1.85 2.86 -4.09
N THR A 314 -1.21 2.20 -5.06
CA THR A 314 -0.76 0.82 -4.90
C THR A 314 0.54 0.53 -5.65
N GLY A 315 1.27 -0.49 -5.20
CA GLY A 315 2.48 -0.94 -5.86
C GLY A 315 3.08 -2.18 -5.19
N HIS A 316 3.93 -2.88 -5.94
CA HIS A 316 4.68 -4.03 -5.49
C HIS A 316 6.18 -3.69 -5.38
N SER A 317 6.90 -4.28 -4.43
CA SER A 317 8.36 -4.09 -4.30
C SER A 317 8.72 -2.59 -4.19
N LEU A 318 9.68 -2.11 -4.99
CA LEU A 318 9.98 -0.69 -5.14
C LEU A 318 8.74 0.17 -5.46
N GLY A 319 7.79 -0.32 -6.25
CA GLY A 319 6.56 0.42 -6.55
C GLY A 319 5.70 0.64 -5.29
N GLY A 320 5.72 -0.33 -4.37
CA GLY A 320 5.14 -0.18 -3.04
C GLY A 320 5.84 0.92 -2.25
N SER A 321 7.16 0.91 -2.18
CA SER A 321 7.95 1.95 -1.51
C SER A 321 7.71 3.35 -2.08
N LEU A 322 7.66 3.49 -3.41
CA LEU A 322 7.34 4.77 -4.07
C LEU A 322 5.93 5.24 -3.72
N CYS A 323 4.97 4.32 -3.63
CA CYS A 323 3.61 4.62 -3.22
C CYS A 323 3.55 5.19 -1.78
N GLU A 324 4.31 4.62 -0.86
CA GLU A 324 4.37 5.06 0.55
C GLU A 324 4.96 6.46 0.68
N VAL A 325 6.09 6.72 0.01
CA VAL A 325 6.74 8.06 -0.01
C VAL A 325 5.82 9.08 -0.70
N PHE A 326 5.19 8.71 -1.81
CA PHE A 326 4.23 9.57 -2.51
C PHE A 326 3.04 9.93 -1.62
N ALA A 327 2.43 8.95 -0.95
CA ALA A 327 1.30 9.19 -0.08
C ALA A 327 1.66 10.09 1.12
N ALA A 328 2.80 9.83 1.77
CA ALA A 328 3.29 10.65 2.87
C ALA A 328 3.48 12.10 2.44
N CYS A 329 4.09 12.32 1.26
CA CYS A 329 4.29 13.66 0.77
C CYS A 329 2.96 14.36 0.39
N ALA A 330 2.07 13.70 -0.35
CA ALA A 330 0.78 14.26 -0.74
C ALA A 330 -0.06 14.64 0.49
N ASN A 331 -0.01 13.81 1.53
CA ASN A 331 -0.79 14.03 2.75
C ASN A 331 -0.09 14.98 3.75
N SER A 332 1.11 15.48 3.45
CA SER A 332 1.85 16.37 4.35
C SER A 332 1.31 17.81 4.40
N GLY A 333 0.65 18.27 3.34
CA GLY A 333 0.16 19.66 3.22
C GLY A 333 1.25 20.74 3.21
N ARG A 334 2.53 20.38 3.02
CA ARG A 334 3.69 21.28 3.13
C ARG A 334 3.89 22.16 1.89
N LYS A 335 2.93 23.05 1.61
CA LYS A 335 3.00 24.03 0.50
C LYS A 335 4.30 24.83 0.53
N GLY A 336 4.90 25.05 -0.64
CA GLY A 336 6.18 25.76 -0.79
C GLY A 336 7.41 24.86 -0.65
N ASN A 337 7.23 23.58 -0.30
CA ASN A 337 8.28 22.58 -0.42
C ASN A 337 8.35 22.08 -1.86
N LEU A 338 9.55 22.08 -2.46
CA LEU A 338 9.76 21.66 -3.84
C LEU A 338 9.14 20.29 -4.16
N HIS A 339 9.34 19.30 -3.29
CA HIS A 339 8.84 17.94 -3.50
C HIS A 339 7.32 17.90 -3.40
N PHE A 340 6.73 18.55 -2.39
CA PHE A 340 5.28 18.68 -2.24
C PHE A 340 4.65 19.35 -3.46
N ASP A 341 5.14 20.53 -3.83
CA ASP A 341 4.60 21.32 -4.94
C ASP A 341 4.73 20.59 -6.29
N LEU A 342 5.68 19.67 -6.42
CA LEU A 342 5.86 18.81 -7.60
C LEU A 342 4.78 17.73 -7.72
N GLN A 343 4.28 17.22 -6.61
CA GLN A 343 3.27 16.16 -6.61
C GLN A 343 1.87 16.62 -6.19
N ASP A 344 1.70 17.86 -5.76
CA ASP A 344 0.38 18.43 -5.49
C ASP A 344 -0.47 18.49 -6.78
N TRP A 345 -1.78 18.36 -6.62
CA TRP A 345 -2.77 18.59 -7.67
C TRP A 345 -3.84 19.58 -7.18
N THR A 346 -4.94 19.71 -7.90
CA THR A 346 -6.08 20.48 -7.40
C THR A 346 -7.31 19.70 -7.79
N THR A 347 -8.16 19.40 -6.81
CA THR A 347 -9.44 18.73 -7.09
C THR A 347 -10.33 19.67 -7.90
N THR A 348 -10.89 19.13 -8.97
CA THR A 348 -11.84 19.77 -9.89
C THR A 348 -13.13 18.93 -9.91
N ASP A 349 -14.05 19.25 -10.82
CA ASP A 349 -15.25 18.44 -11.00
C ASP A 349 -14.90 16.97 -11.28
N THR A 350 -15.42 16.10 -10.41
CA THR A 350 -15.28 14.65 -10.54
C THR A 350 -15.87 14.22 -11.89
N LYS A 351 -15.07 13.52 -12.71
CA LYS A 351 -15.46 13.15 -14.07
C LYS A 351 -14.93 11.79 -14.49
N LEU A 352 -15.81 11.04 -15.14
CA LEU A 352 -15.54 9.81 -15.89
C LEU A 352 -14.57 10.15 -17.04
N MET A 353 -13.29 9.77 -16.94
CA MET A 353 -12.25 10.05 -17.95
C MET A 353 -12.27 9.07 -19.14
N PRO A 354 -11.87 9.46 -20.35
CA PRO A 354 -11.83 8.51 -21.47
C PRO A 354 -10.80 7.39 -21.22
N ILE A 355 -11.08 6.21 -21.77
CA ILE A 355 -10.14 5.08 -21.77
C ILE A 355 -8.90 5.46 -22.58
N VAL A 356 -7.72 5.19 -22.03
CA VAL A 356 -6.44 5.29 -22.73
C VAL A 356 -5.98 3.88 -23.08
N ARG A 357 -5.57 3.68 -24.33
CA ARG A 357 -4.86 2.46 -24.73
C ARG A 357 -3.42 2.55 -24.25
N GLN A 358 -2.91 1.48 -23.66
CA GLN A 358 -1.52 1.31 -23.30
C GLN A 358 -0.68 1.56 -24.55
N LYS A 359 0.36 2.39 -24.37
CA LYS A 359 1.31 2.65 -25.45
C LYS A 359 1.97 1.32 -25.82
N PRO A 360 2.17 1.04 -27.12
CA PRO A 360 3.02 -0.06 -27.53
C PRO A 360 4.37 0.10 -26.83
N LEU A 361 4.92 -1.01 -26.39
CA LEU A 361 6.24 -1.02 -25.77
C LEU A 361 7.21 -0.40 -26.77
N SER A 362 8.04 0.55 -26.33
CA SER A 362 9.09 1.09 -27.18
C SER A 362 9.94 -0.11 -27.59
N ARG A 363 9.89 -0.45 -28.89
CA ARG A 363 10.54 -1.65 -29.44
C ARG A 363 11.95 -1.76 -28.87
N ASP A 364 12.29 -2.98 -28.42
CA ASP A 364 13.60 -3.39 -27.92
C ASP A 364 14.70 -2.79 -28.83
N ASN A 365 15.22 -1.62 -28.45
CA ASN A 365 16.32 -0.92 -29.12
C ASN A 365 17.60 -1.07 -28.29
N HIS A 366 17.71 -2.17 -27.53
CA HIS A 366 18.85 -2.50 -26.71
C HIS A 366 19.33 -3.92 -27.00
#